data_AF-A0A0C2CZ61-F1
#
_entry.id   AF-A0A0C2CZ61-F1
#
_cell.length_a   1.000
_cell.length_b   1.000
_cell.length_c   1.000
_cell.angle_alpha   90.00
_cell.angle_beta   90.00
_cell.angle_gamma   90.00
#
_symmetry.space_group_name_H-M   'P 1'
#
loop_
_entity.id
_entity.type
_entity.pdbx_description
1 polymer ?
#
loop_
_entity_poly.entity_id
_entity_poly.type
_entity_poly.pdbx_seq_one_letter_code
_entity_poly.pdbx_strand_id
1 'polypeptide(L)'
;MVRLRVVDEDGRSSAQRGQDLHRARDRDEARANLAAVLTPLREAQRGIEAAIAKGHKPAPSEQMWTLLDRAYEALDTYLADLLNEAAIDPACGPRCSACCTDLPPILPIEALRMARSLRRQDQGQARLQRAVEQARAFRQVLLAHTGPQPKLDGTEPGYREAQLAWRRLGHPCPVLGDDGSCSAYEARPLSCRAHVHIEDPAHCEPDSPRFLIAERPPVWGHPRECEVELALAAISKLLELPQAPNLQWGLAGFI
;
A
#
# COMPACT_ATOMS: atom_id res chain seq x y z
N MET A 1 12.89 16.51 -25.00
CA MET A 1 12.98 15.35 -24.09
C MET A 1 12.33 14.18 -24.78
N VAL A 2 13.13 13.30 -25.39
CA VAL A 2 12.62 12.11 -26.10
C VAL A 2 12.06 11.18 -25.03
N ARG A 3 10.73 11.07 -24.93
CA ARG A 3 10.10 9.98 -24.16
C ARG A 3 10.44 8.70 -24.91
N LEU A 4 11.47 8.00 -24.46
CA LEU A 4 11.68 6.61 -24.86
C LEU A 4 10.38 5.88 -24.53
N ARG A 5 9.70 5.36 -25.55
CA ARG A 5 8.69 4.32 -25.36
C ARG A 5 9.47 3.14 -24.78
N VAL A 6 9.44 2.99 -23.47
CA VAL A 6 9.83 1.73 -22.85
C VAL A 6 8.78 0.75 -23.32
N VAL A 7 9.21 -0.17 -24.17
CA VAL A 7 8.45 -1.33 -24.62
C VAL A 7 9.07 -2.49 -23.87
N ASP A 8 8.28 -3.18 -23.05
CA ASP A 8 8.82 -4.28 -22.24
C ASP A 8 8.86 -5.59 -23.02
N GLU A 9 9.18 -6.68 -22.33
CA GLU A 9 9.36 -8.02 -22.90
C GLU A 9 8.12 -8.53 -23.63
N ASP A 10 6.92 -8.10 -23.23
CA ASP A 10 5.64 -8.45 -23.87
C ASP A 10 5.30 -7.56 -25.11
N GLY A 11 6.18 -6.61 -25.47
CA GLY A 11 5.99 -5.73 -26.63
C GLY A 11 5.02 -4.57 -26.42
N ARG A 12 4.45 -4.39 -25.22
CA ARG A 12 3.58 -3.24 -24.89
C ARG A 12 4.38 -2.13 -24.21
N SER A 13 3.89 -0.90 -24.38
CA SER A 13 4.35 0.26 -23.62
C SER A 13 3.48 0.49 -22.39
N SER A 14 4.03 1.14 -21.37
CA SER A 14 3.29 1.61 -20.18
C SER A 14 1.97 2.33 -20.52
N ALA A 15 1.94 3.12 -21.59
CA ALA A 15 0.74 3.81 -22.05
C ALA A 15 -0.36 2.84 -22.54
N GLN A 16 0.03 1.78 -23.27
CA GLN A 16 -0.92 0.76 -23.72
C GLN A 16 -1.50 -0.01 -22.53
N ARG A 17 -0.67 -0.42 -21.56
CA ARG A 17 -1.16 -1.08 -20.34
C ARG A 17 -2.08 -0.19 -19.52
N GLY A 18 -1.75 1.10 -19.41
CA GLY A 18 -2.65 2.08 -18.79
C GLY A 18 -4.02 2.15 -19.47
N GLN A 19 -4.07 2.09 -20.81
CA GLN A 19 -5.33 2.03 -21.56
C GLN A 19 -6.07 0.71 -21.38
N ASP A 20 -5.36 -0.42 -21.35
CA ASP A 20 -5.92 -1.75 -21.13
C ASP A 20 -6.59 -1.82 -19.75
N LEU A 21 -5.88 -1.37 -18.70
CA LEU A 21 -6.41 -1.24 -17.35
C LEU A 21 -7.60 -0.26 -17.27
N HIS A 22 -7.63 0.80 -18.07
CA HIS A 22 -8.79 1.70 -18.12
C HIS A 22 -10.03 0.99 -18.71
N ARG A 23 -9.85 0.23 -19.81
CA ARG A 23 -10.93 -0.57 -20.40
C ARG A 23 -11.42 -1.67 -19.48
N ALA A 24 -10.51 -2.34 -18.76
CA ALA A 24 -10.86 -3.33 -17.75
C ALA A 24 -11.80 -2.75 -16.68
N ARG A 25 -11.53 -1.52 -16.20
CA ARG A 25 -12.38 -0.81 -15.22
C ARG A 25 -13.75 -0.40 -15.75
N ASP A 26 -13.95 -0.35 -17.06
CA ASP A 26 -15.22 0.05 -17.66
C ASP A 26 -16.26 -1.07 -17.72
N ARG A 27 -15.82 -2.32 -17.61
CA ARG A 27 -16.68 -3.51 -17.54
C ARG A 27 -17.63 -3.46 -16.35
N ASP A 28 -18.83 -3.99 -16.55
CA ASP A 28 -19.84 -4.10 -15.48
C ASP A 28 -19.34 -4.94 -14.30
N GLU A 29 -18.59 -6.00 -14.59
CA GLU A 29 -17.99 -6.88 -13.58
C GLU A 29 -16.98 -6.13 -12.69
N ALA A 30 -16.10 -5.31 -13.27
CA ALA A 30 -15.17 -4.49 -12.51
C ALA A 30 -15.91 -3.48 -11.61
N ARG A 31 -17.04 -2.92 -12.07
CA ARG A 31 -17.89 -2.03 -11.25
C ARG A 31 -18.57 -2.79 -10.12
N ALA A 32 -19.05 -3.99 -10.37
CA ALA A 32 -19.65 -4.86 -9.35
C ALA A 32 -18.62 -5.24 -8.28
N ASN A 33 -17.41 -5.61 -8.70
CA ASN A 33 -16.34 -5.98 -7.77
C ASN A 33 -15.86 -4.79 -6.94
N LEU A 34 -15.74 -3.60 -7.54
CA LEU A 34 -15.45 -2.38 -6.77
C LEU A 34 -16.58 -2.04 -5.78
N ALA A 35 -17.85 -2.24 -6.15
CA ALA A 35 -18.96 -2.06 -5.23
C ALA A 35 -18.92 -3.08 -4.06
N ALA A 36 -18.44 -4.30 -4.32
CA ALA A 36 -18.22 -5.32 -3.30
C ALA A 36 -17.10 -4.95 -2.32
N VAL A 37 -16.08 -4.19 -2.75
CA VAL A 37 -15.08 -3.58 -1.85
C VAL A 37 -15.72 -2.51 -0.96
N LEU A 38 -16.48 -1.60 -1.55
CA LEU A 38 -17.02 -0.42 -0.86
C LEU A 38 -18.12 -0.75 0.15
N THR A 39 -18.91 -1.78 -0.12
CA THR A 39 -20.06 -2.16 0.71
C THR A 39 -19.69 -2.43 2.17
N PRO A 40 -18.75 -3.36 2.48
CA PRO A 40 -18.33 -3.61 3.85
C PRO A 40 -17.61 -2.41 4.49
N LEU A 41 -16.88 -1.59 3.73
CA LEU A 41 -16.26 -0.38 4.27
C LEU A 41 -17.31 0.64 4.75
N ARG A 42 -18.36 0.86 3.95
CA ARG A 42 -19.48 1.74 4.33
C ARG A 42 -20.28 1.18 5.50
N GLU A 43 -20.44 -0.15 5.58
CA GLU A 43 -21.04 -0.81 6.75
C GLU A 43 -20.21 -0.58 8.02
N ALA A 44 -18.89 -0.73 7.93
CA ALA A 44 -17.98 -0.51 9.05
C ALA A 44 -18.05 0.96 9.52
N GLN A 45 -18.01 1.90 8.59
CA GLN A 45 -18.15 3.33 8.88
C GLN A 45 -19.47 3.62 9.62
N ARG A 46 -20.62 3.18 9.08
CA ARG A 46 -21.94 3.37 9.73
C ARG A 46 -22.01 2.74 11.11
N GLY A 47 -21.38 1.59 11.31
CA GLY A 47 -21.30 0.93 12.61
C GLY A 47 -20.58 1.77 13.66
N ILE A 48 -19.46 2.40 13.29
CA ILE A 48 -18.70 3.30 14.16
C ILE A 48 -19.51 4.58 14.45
N GLU A 49 -20.08 5.20 13.41
CA GLU A 49 -20.94 6.39 13.55
C GLU A 49 -22.13 6.14 14.49
N ALA A 50 -22.80 4.99 14.36
CA ALA A 50 -23.90 4.60 15.23
C ALA A 50 -23.47 4.37 16.68
N ALA A 51 -22.25 3.86 16.91
CA ALA A 51 -21.71 3.70 18.26
C ALA A 51 -21.42 5.07 18.90
N ILE A 52 -20.81 5.99 18.14
CA ILE A 52 -20.55 7.37 18.57
C ILE A 52 -21.87 8.09 18.90
N ALA A 53 -22.89 7.95 18.05
CA ALA A 53 -24.20 8.57 18.27
C ALA A 53 -24.90 8.07 19.56
N LYS A 54 -24.55 6.87 20.04
CA LYS A 54 -25.02 6.31 21.32
C LYS A 54 -24.16 6.75 22.52
N GLY A 55 -23.17 7.61 22.32
CA GLY A 55 -22.26 8.11 23.36
C GLY A 55 -21.10 7.17 23.67
N HIS A 56 -20.86 6.13 22.88
CA HIS A 56 -19.68 5.28 23.05
C HIS A 56 -18.43 5.97 22.49
N LYS A 57 -17.29 5.78 23.18
CA LYS A 57 -16.00 6.17 22.64
C LYS A 57 -15.72 5.37 21.37
N PRO A 58 -15.25 5.99 20.27
CA PRO A 58 -14.88 5.25 19.08
C PRO A 58 -13.75 4.27 19.40
N ALA A 59 -13.97 3.01 19.05
CA ALA A 59 -12.99 1.95 19.23
C ALA A 59 -13.19 0.86 18.15
N PRO A 60 -12.11 0.20 17.70
CA PRO A 60 -12.23 -0.96 16.85
C PRO A 60 -13.08 -2.07 17.48
N SER A 61 -14.01 -2.64 16.70
CA SER A 61 -14.83 -3.78 17.11
C SER A 61 -14.54 -5.01 16.25
N GLU A 62 -14.86 -6.21 16.73
CA GLU A 62 -14.70 -7.44 15.94
C GLU A 62 -15.57 -7.45 14.67
N GLN A 63 -16.75 -6.83 14.72
CA GLN A 63 -17.58 -6.64 13.53
C GLN A 63 -16.90 -5.73 12.50
N MET A 64 -16.31 -4.62 12.94
CA MET A 64 -15.53 -3.73 12.05
C MET A 64 -14.36 -4.49 11.41
N TRP A 65 -13.64 -5.30 12.19
CA TRP A 65 -12.54 -6.10 11.66
C TRP A 65 -12.99 -7.10 10.60
N THR A 66 -14.10 -7.81 10.87
CA THR A 66 -14.71 -8.75 9.91
C THR A 66 -15.09 -8.03 8.60
N LEU A 67 -15.62 -6.82 8.69
CA LEU A 67 -15.96 -6.02 7.52
C LEU A 67 -14.71 -5.55 6.76
N LEU A 68 -13.66 -5.13 7.46
CA LEU A 68 -12.39 -4.79 6.80
C LEU A 68 -11.79 -5.99 6.09
N ASP A 69 -11.78 -7.17 6.71
CA ASP A 69 -11.24 -8.38 6.07
C ASP A 69 -12.04 -8.74 4.81
N ARG A 70 -13.37 -8.68 4.85
CA ARG A 70 -14.23 -8.83 3.66
C ARG A 70 -13.94 -7.79 2.57
N ALA A 71 -13.65 -6.54 2.94
CA ALA A 71 -13.31 -5.49 1.99
C ALA A 71 -11.98 -5.79 1.27
N TYR A 72 -10.98 -6.28 2.00
CA TYR A 72 -9.68 -6.63 1.44
C TYR A 72 -9.72 -7.91 0.58
N GLU A 73 -10.53 -8.90 0.97
CA GLU A 73 -10.80 -10.07 0.11
C GLU A 73 -11.46 -9.65 -1.21
N ALA A 74 -12.47 -8.77 -1.15
CA ALA A 74 -13.10 -8.24 -2.36
C ALA A 74 -12.13 -7.38 -3.19
N LEU A 75 -11.20 -6.68 -2.54
CA LEU A 75 -10.16 -5.91 -3.21
C LEU A 75 -9.20 -6.83 -3.97
N ASP A 76 -8.83 -7.97 -3.39
CA ASP A 76 -7.99 -8.95 -4.08
C ASP A 76 -8.67 -9.50 -5.33
N THR A 77 -9.97 -9.82 -5.26
CA THR A 77 -10.77 -10.19 -6.44
C THR A 77 -10.77 -9.07 -7.48
N TYR A 78 -11.05 -7.83 -7.07
CA TYR A 78 -11.06 -6.67 -7.97
C TYR A 78 -9.72 -6.48 -8.69
N LEU A 79 -8.61 -6.52 -7.96
CA LEU A 79 -7.27 -6.34 -8.53
C LEU A 79 -6.90 -7.51 -9.46
N ALA A 80 -7.22 -8.74 -9.08
CA ALA A 80 -6.99 -9.92 -9.92
C ALA A 80 -7.75 -9.81 -11.25
N ASP A 81 -9.02 -9.40 -11.21
CA ASP A 81 -9.81 -9.22 -12.43
C ASP A 81 -9.25 -8.12 -13.32
N LEU A 82 -8.81 -6.99 -12.75
CA LEU A 82 -8.16 -5.94 -13.53
C LEU A 82 -6.89 -6.43 -14.24
N LEU A 83 -6.06 -7.19 -13.52
CA LEU A 83 -4.82 -7.75 -14.07
C LEU A 83 -5.12 -8.76 -15.19
N ASN A 84 -6.06 -9.68 -14.95
CA ASN A 84 -6.49 -10.67 -15.93
C ASN A 84 -7.04 -10.02 -17.20
N GLU A 85 -7.95 -9.06 -17.04
CA GLU A 85 -8.59 -8.36 -18.15
C GLU A 85 -7.63 -7.46 -18.94
N ALA A 86 -6.64 -6.87 -18.26
CA ALA A 86 -5.57 -6.13 -18.92
C ALA A 86 -4.44 -7.03 -19.46
N ALA A 87 -4.56 -8.36 -19.29
CA ALA A 87 -3.52 -9.33 -19.62
C ALA A 87 -2.14 -8.95 -19.03
N ILE A 88 -2.13 -8.47 -17.78
CA ILE A 88 -0.92 -8.10 -17.05
C ILE A 88 -0.57 -9.26 -16.13
N ASP A 89 0.56 -9.91 -16.42
CA ASP A 89 1.11 -10.99 -15.59
C ASP A 89 2.24 -10.44 -14.71
N PRO A 90 2.05 -10.35 -13.37
CA PRO A 90 3.11 -9.88 -12.49
C PRO A 90 4.31 -10.85 -12.47
N ALA A 91 5.52 -10.32 -12.65
CA ALA A 91 6.76 -11.09 -12.51
C ALA A 91 7.07 -11.48 -11.05
N CYS A 92 6.34 -10.90 -10.08
CA CYS A 92 6.50 -11.19 -8.66
C CYS A 92 5.97 -12.59 -8.32
N GLY A 93 6.88 -13.52 -8.02
CA GLY A 93 6.53 -14.86 -7.53
C GLY A 93 6.34 -14.96 -6.01
N PRO A 94 5.92 -16.13 -5.50
CA PRO A 94 5.91 -16.42 -4.07
C PRO A 94 7.29 -16.13 -3.44
N ARG A 95 7.29 -15.43 -2.29
CA ARG A 95 8.50 -14.98 -1.56
C ARG A 95 9.37 -13.95 -2.31
N CYS A 96 8.90 -13.35 -3.39
CA CYS A 96 9.58 -12.19 -3.97
C CYS A 96 9.60 -11.03 -2.97
N SER A 97 10.79 -10.47 -2.71
CA SER A 97 11.01 -9.35 -1.80
C SER A 97 11.86 -8.23 -2.40
N ALA A 98 12.07 -8.23 -3.72
CA ALA A 98 12.99 -7.31 -4.39
C ALA A 98 12.59 -5.83 -4.20
N CYS A 99 11.28 -5.54 -4.22
CA CYS A 99 10.76 -4.20 -3.93
C CYS A 99 10.46 -3.95 -2.44
N CYS A 100 10.69 -4.93 -1.56
CA CYS A 100 10.41 -4.81 -0.11
C CYS A 100 11.47 -3.96 0.62
N THR A 101 11.99 -2.92 -0.03
CA THR A 101 12.76 -1.81 0.54
C THR A 101 12.06 -0.46 0.32
N ASP A 102 10.93 -0.46 -0.39
CA ASP A 102 10.09 0.71 -0.63
C ASP A 102 9.44 1.23 0.67
N LEU A 103 9.00 2.49 0.62
CA LEU A 103 8.22 3.16 1.66
C LEU A 103 6.77 3.28 1.21
N PRO A 104 5.98 2.20 1.25
CA PRO A 104 4.61 2.27 0.77
C PRO A 104 3.81 3.27 1.63
N PRO A 105 3.03 4.17 1.00
CA PRO A 105 2.05 4.95 1.73
C PRO A 105 1.04 4.00 2.36
N ILE A 106 0.56 4.33 3.56
CA ILE A 106 -0.40 3.50 4.28
C ILE A 106 -1.42 4.41 4.96
N LEU A 107 -2.68 3.99 4.99
CA LEU A 107 -3.69 4.66 5.79
C LEU A 107 -3.62 4.19 7.25
N PRO A 108 -3.96 5.03 8.24
CA PRO A 108 -3.84 4.66 9.65
C PRO A 108 -4.60 3.39 10.02
N ILE A 109 -5.80 3.17 9.46
CA ILE A 109 -6.58 1.94 9.69
C ILE A 109 -5.87 0.68 9.17
N GLU A 110 -5.13 0.80 8.07
CA GLU A 110 -4.34 -0.31 7.51
C GLU A 110 -3.14 -0.61 8.39
N ALA A 111 -2.44 0.43 8.86
CA ALA A 111 -1.34 0.27 9.81
C ALA A 111 -1.82 -0.39 11.11
N LEU A 112 -2.99 -0.02 11.62
CA LEU A 112 -3.60 -0.67 12.77
C LEU A 112 -3.98 -2.13 12.47
N ARG A 113 -4.53 -2.41 11.29
CA ARG A 113 -4.84 -3.78 10.83
C ARG A 113 -3.58 -4.65 10.76
N MET A 114 -2.49 -4.11 10.24
CA MET A 114 -1.18 -4.78 10.22
C MET A 114 -0.64 -5.02 11.63
N ALA A 115 -0.67 -4.01 12.50
CA ALA A 115 -0.22 -4.15 13.88
C ALA A 115 -1.03 -5.21 14.65
N ARG A 116 -2.36 -5.25 14.45
CA ARG A 116 -3.25 -6.28 15.00
C ARG A 116 -2.84 -7.68 14.53
N SER A 117 -2.53 -7.84 13.24
CA SER A 117 -2.08 -9.13 12.68
C SER A 117 -0.72 -9.55 13.27
N LEU A 118 0.25 -8.65 13.31
CA LEU A 118 1.60 -8.92 13.82
C LEU A 118 1.60 -9.30 15.29
N ARG A 119 0.80 -8.63 16.13
CA ARG A 119 0.71 -8.94 17.58
C ARG A 119 0.26 -10.37 17.89
N ARG A 120 -0.32 -11.09 16.92
CA ARG A 120 -0.76 -12.50 17.05
C ARG A 120 0.31 -13.50 16.62
N GLN A 121 1.44 -13.04 16.09
CA GLN A 121 2.48 -13.87 15.52
C GLN A 121 3.71 -13.94 16.43
N ASP A 122 4.44 -15.04 16.32
CA ASP A 122 5.81 -15.08 16.83
C ASP A 122 6.67 -14.04 16.10
N GLN A 123 7.59 -13.40 16.82
CA GLN A 123 8.40 -12.25 16.39
C GLN A 123 7.60 -10.97 16.04
N GLY A 124 6.29 -10.94 16.29
CA GLY A 124 5.44 -9.78 16.00
C GLY A 124 5.91 -8.49 16.66
N GLN A 125 6.28 -8.57 17.95
CA GLN A 125 6.80 -7.42 18.69
C GLN A 125 8.12 -6.91 18.11
N ALA A 126 9.05 -7.81 17.78
CA ALA A 126 10.32 -7.44 17.16
C ALA A 126 10.13 -6.74 15.81
N ARG A 127 9.17 -7.20 14.99
CA ARG A 127 8.80 -6.56 13.71
C ARG A 127 8.24 -5.16 13.90
N LEU A 128 7.39 -4.97 14.91
CA LEU A 128 6.91 -3.65 15.26
C LEU A 128 8.08 -2.76 15.72
N GLN A 129 8.97 -3.25 16.60
CA GLN A 129 10.17 -2.51 17.02
C GLN A 129 11.03 -2.05 15.83
N ARG A 130 11.25 -2.94 14.84
CA ARG A 130 11.94 -2.58 13.59
C ARG A 130 11.28 -1.42 12.87
N ALA A 131 9.95 -1.33 12.86
CA ALA A 131 9.24 -0.21 12.26
C ALA A 131 9.53 1.12 12.98
N VAL A 132 9.65 1.12 14.31
CA VAL A 132 10.06 2.33 15.08
C VAL A 132 11.48 2.74 14.74
N GLU A 133 12.40 1.78 14.64
CA GLU A 133 13.80 2.05 14.31
C GLU A 133 13.92 2.64 12.91
N GLN A 134 13.23 2.04 11.93
CA GLN A 134 13.22 2.54 10.55
C GLN A 134 12.53 3.89 10.42
N ALA A 135 11.41 4.11 11.12
CA ALA A 135 10.76 5.41 11.20
C ALA A 135 11.69 6.52 11.72
N ARG A 136 12.52 6.21 12.72
CA ARG A 136 13.53 7.13 13.27
C ARG A 136 14.66 7.39 12.27
N ALA A 137 15.17 6.34 11.62
CA ALA A 137 16.22 6.44 10.63
C ALA A 137 15.75 7.23 9.39
N PHE A 138 14.56 6.94 8.88
CA PHE A 138 13.99 7.68 7.75
C PHE A 138 13.74 9.14 8.11
N ARG A 139 13.32 9.46 9.34
CA ARG A 139 13.20 10.85 9.77
C ARG A 139 14.52 11.61 9.64
N GLN A 140 15.66 10.98 9.92
CA GLN A 140 16.97 11.63 9.74
C GLN A 140 17.27 11.89 8.26
N VAL A 141 17.01 10.91 7.39
CA VAL A 141 17.14 11.07 5.93
C VAL A 141 16.24 12.18 5.42
N LEU A 142 14.99 12.22 5.88
CA LEU A 142 14.03 13.24 5.51
C LEU A 142 14.51 14.64 5.89
N LEU A 143 14.90 14.84 7.15
CA LEU A 143 15.38 16.14 7.63
C LEU A 143 16.63 16.63 6.89
N ALA A 144 17.49 15.72 6.43
CA ALA A 144 18.65 16.06 5.61
C ALA A 144 18.27 16.63 4.23
N HIS A 145 17.11 16.23 3.67
CA HIS A 145 16.64 16.69 2.35
C HIS A 145 15.64 17.85 2.44
N THR A 146 14.90 17.98 3.54
CA THR A 146 13.81 18.98 3.66
C THR A 146 14.08 20.07 4.70
N GLY A 147 15.10 19.92 5.54
CA GLY A 147 15.30 20.76 6.71
C GLY A 147 14.34 20.43 7.86
N PRO A 148 14.27 21.30 8.91
CA PRO A 148 13.66 20.98 10.20
C PRO A 148 12.13 20.87 10.20
N GLN A 149 11.46 21.39 9.17
CA GLN A 149 9.99 21.38 9.05
C GLN A 149 9.57 20.67 7.75
N PRO A 150 9.69 19.33 7.69
CA PRO A 150 9.33 18.58 6.50
C PRO A 150 7.84 18.69 6.19
N LYS A 151 7.51 18.89 4.92
CA LYS A 151 6.18 18.59 4.39
C LYS A 151 6.15 17.14 3.93
N LEU A 152 5.13 16.40 4.35
CA LEU A 152 4.98 14.97 4.11
C LEU A 152 4.03 14.76 2.92
N ASP A 153 4.46 15.21 1.73
CA ASP A 153 3.66 15.20 0.50
C ASP A 153 4.51 14.65 -0.65
N GLY A 154 3.98 13.66 -1.39
CA GLY A 154 4.65 13.01 -2.52
C GLY A 154 5.01 13.94 -3.67
N THR A 155 4.38 15.11 -3.77
CA THR A 155 4.65 16.14 -4.78
C THR A 155 5.78 17.08 -4.38
N GLU A 156 6.15 17.13 -3.10
CA GLU A 156 7.24 17.97 -2.59
C GLU A 156 8.61 17.37 -2.98
N PRO A 157 9.47 18.09 -3.73
CA PRO A 157 10.72 17.54 -4.26
C PRO A 157 11.63 16.92 -3.18
N GLY A 158 11.81 17.61 -2.05
CA GLY A 158 12.67 17.11 -0.97
C GLY A 158 12.13 15.83 -0.30
N TYR A 159 10.80 15.67 -0.22
CA TYR A 159 10.21 14.42 0.28
C TYR A 159 10.40 13.27 -0.71
N ARG A 160 10.26 13.53 -2.02
CA ARG A 160 10.53 12.55 -3.07
C ARG A 160 12.00 12.13 -3.10
N GLU A 161 12.92 13.07 -2.97
CA GLU A 161 14.36 12.81 -2.89
C GLU A 161 14.72 11.99 -1.65
N ALA A 162 14.17 12.34 -0.47
CA ALA A 162 14.37 11.56 0.75
C ALA A 162 13.88 10.10 0.60
N GLN A 163 12.72 9.87 -0.03
CA GLN A 163 12.23 8.52 -0.31
C GLN A 163 13.15 7.75 -1.26
N LEU A 164 13.70 8.40 -2.28
CA LEU A 164 14.66 7.77 -3.20
C LEU A 164 15.98 7.44 -2.50
N ALA A 165 16.49 8.37 -1.69
CA ALA A 165 17.69 8.17 -0.89
C ALA A 165 17.51 7.00 0.09
N TRP A 166 16.38 6.96 0.80
CA TRP A 166 16.04 5.85 1.70
C TRP A 166 16.01 4.50 0.98
N ARG A 167 15.32 4.43 -0.16
CA ARG A 167 15.22 3.19 -0.92
C ARG A 167 16.57 2.66 -1.37
N ARG A 168 17.49 3.55 -1.75
CA ARG A 168 18.89 3.21 -2.09
C ARG A 168 19.71 2.66 -0.94
N LEU A 169 19.30 2.87 0.31
CA LEU A 169 19.95 2.23 1.46
C LEU A 169 19.60 0.75 1.58
N GLY A 170 18.56 0.28 0.88
CA GLY A 170 18.19 -1.13 0.85
C GLY A 170 17.70 -1.69 2.19
N HIS A 171 17.18 -0.84 3.08
CA HIS A 171 16.60 -1.30 4.33
C HIS A 171 15.37 -2.19 4.04
N PRO A 172 15.37 -3.46 4.49
CA PRO A 172 14.24 -4.35 4.26
C PRO A 172 13.01 -3.86 5.03
N CYS A 173 11.83 -4.10 4.48
CA CYS A 173 10.54 -3.81 5.09
C CYS A 173 10.50 -4.39 6.52
N PRO A 174 9.96 -3.64 7.51
CA PRO A 174 10.06 -4.03 8.92
C PRO A 174 9.29 -5.32 9.26
N VAL A 175 8.40 -5.75 8.35
CA VAL A 175 7.61 -6.99 8.47
C VAL A 175 8.09 -8.12 7.56
N LEU A 176 9.22 -7.92 6.86
CA LEU A 176 9.83 -8.96 6.04
C LEU A 176 10.50 -10.00 6.95
N GLY A 177 10.23 -11.28 6.69
CA GLY A 177 10.92 -12.42 7.30
C GLY A 177 12.25 -12.72 6.60
N ASP A 178 13.10 -13.49 7.28
CA ASP A 178 14.44 -13.82 6.78
C ASP A 178 14.41 -14.70 5.52
N ASP A 179 13.29 -15.37 5.26
CA ASP A 179 13.04 -16.19 4.08
C ASP A 179 12.46 -15.39 2.89
N GLY A 180 12.37 -14.07 3.01
CA GLY A 180 11.76 -13.19 2.01
C GLY A 180 10.23 -13.15 2.04
N SER A 181 9.58 -13.86 2.97
CA SER A 181 8.12 -13.82 3.12
C SER A 181 7.66 -12.59 3.89
N CYS A 182 6.53 -12.00 3.47
CA CYS A 182 5.88 -10.93 4.24
C CYS A 182 5.09 -11.54 5.38
N SER A 183 5.47 -11.27 6.64
CA SER A 183 4.75 -11.82 7.79
C SER A 183 3.34 -11.26 7.94
N ALA A 184 3.07 -10.12 7.31
CA ALA A 184 1.76 -9.48 7.30
C ALA A 184 1.05 -9.61 5.94
N TYR A 185 1.33 -10.67 5.17
CA TYR A 185 0.84 -10.82 3.78
C TYR A 185 -0.67 -10.59 3.64
N GLU A 186 -1.48 -11.24 4.47
CA GLU A 186 -2.95 -11.09 4.51
C GLU A 186 -3.40 -9.71 5.03
N ALA A 187 -2.53 -9.06 5.81
CA ALA A 187 -2.77 -7.74 6.35
C ALA A 187 -2.21 -6.60 5.49
N ARG A 188 -1.62 -6.92 4.31
CA ARG A 188 -0.95 -5.93 3.46
C ARG A 188 -1.88 -4.77 3.12
N PRO A 189 -1.34 -3.53 3.11
CA PRO A 189 -2.11 -2.37 2.72
C PRO A 189 -2.40 -2.40 1.22
N LEU A 190 -3.41 -1.64 0.83
CA LEU A 190 -3.82 -1.37 -0.55
C LEU A 190 -2.64 -1.04 -1.45
N SER A 191 -1.75 -0.16 -0.99
CA SER A 191 -0.54 0.22 -1.75
C SER A 191 0.36 -0.96 -2.07
N CYS A 192 0.53 -1.91 -1.15
CA CYS A 192 1.32 -3.12 -1.38
C CYS A 192 0.59 -4.15 -2.25
N ARG A 193 -0.75 -4.20 -2.20
CA ARG A 193 -1.55 -5.13 -3.03
C ARG A 193 -1.59 -4.71 -4.50
N ALA A 194 -1.66 -3.40 -4.73
CA ALA A 194 -1.64 -2.83 -6.07
C ALA A 194 -0.23 -2.65 -6.66
N HIS A 195 0.81 -2.89 -5.85
CA HIS A 195 2.20 -2.78 -6.31
C HIS A 195 2.62 -4.05 -7.03
N VAL A 196 2.62 -4.00 -8.37
CA VAL A 196 3.08 -5.10 -9.22
C VAL A 196 4.15 -4.61 -10.18
N HIS A 197 5.02 -5.53 -10.55
CA HIS A 197 6.03 -5.36 -11.58
C HIS A 197 5.87 -6.46 -12.62
N ILE A 198 6.25 -6.14 -13.86
CA ILE A 198 6.12 -7.03 -15.02
C ILE A 198 7.48 -7.36 -15.64
N GLU A 199 8.54 -6.72 -15.17
CA GLU A 199 9.92 -7.01 -15.56
C GLU A 199 10.60 -7.95 -14.56
N ASP A 200 11.80 -8.44 -14.89
CA ASP A 200 12.66 -9.19 -13.96
C ASP A 200 12.69 -8.53 -12.56
N PRO A 201 12.36 -9.26 -11.47
CA PRO A 201 12.41 -8.75 -10.12
C PRO A 201 13.76 -8.10 -9.73
N ALA A 202 14.88 -8.50 -10.32
CA ALA A 202 16.18 -7.87 -10.12
C ALA A 202 16.18 -6.37 -10.51
N HIS A 203 15.25 -5.92 -11.36
CA HIS A 203 15.08 -4.51 -11.68
C HIS A 203 14.47 -3.69 -10.54
N CYS A 204 13.91 -4.35 -9.54
CA CYS A 204 13.35 -3.71 -8.34
C CYS A 204 14.39 -3.49 -7.26
N GLU A 205 15.58 -4.09 -7.36
CA GLU A 205 16.63 -3.96 -6.36
C GLU A 205 17.26 -2.55 -6.39
N PRO A 206 17.61 -1.97 -5.23
CA PRO A 206 18.08 -0.59 -5.16
C PRO A 206 19.36 -0.27 -5.93
N ASP A 207 20.22 -1.28 -6.15
CA ASP A 207 21.48 -1.19 -6.90
C ASP A 207 21.28 -1.43 -8.41
N SER A 208 20.09 -1.84 -8.83
CA SER A 208 19.77 -2.07 -10.22
C SER A 208 19.87 -0.77 -11.04
N PRO A 209 20.51 -0.79 -12.22
CA PRO A 209 20.49 0.36 -13.13
C PRO A 209 19.08 0.68 -13.63
N ARG A 210 18.14 -0.27 -13.51
CA ARG A 210 16.74 -0.10 -13.89
C ARG A 210 15.83 0.31 -12.73
N PHE A 211 16.33 0.42 -11.50
CA PHE A 211 15.53 0.68 -10.29
C PHE A 211 14.48 1.82 -10.42
N LEU A 212 14.86 2.92 -11.08
CA LEU A 212 14.01 4.10 -11.26
C LEU A 212 13.11 4.06 -12.50
N ILE A 213 13.39 3.14 -13.43
CA ILE A 213 12.70 3.05 -14.72
C ILE A 213 11.98 1.72 -14.93
N ALA A 214 12.12 0.77 -14.00
CA ALA A 214 11.41 -0.49 -13.98
C ALA A 214 9.90 -0.23 -14.04
N GLU A 215 9.24 -0.86 -15.01
CA GLU A 215 7.84 -0.65 -15.25
C GLU A 215 6.98 -1.19 -14.10
N ARG A 216 6.12 -0.30 -13.59
CA ARG A 216 5.11 -0.55 -12.58
C ARG A 216 3.76 -0.15 -13.15
N PRO A 217 2.92 -1.09 -13.63
CA PRO A 217 1.60 -0.76 -14.12
C PRO A 217 0.77 -0.03 -13.04
N PRO A 218 0.02 1.03 -13.39
CA PRO A 218 -0.82 1.75 -12.44
C PRO A 218 -2.12 0.98 -12.19
N VAL A 219 -2.01 -0.17 -11.52
CA VAL A 219 -3.15 -1.03 -11.17
C VAL A 219 -4.12 -0.31 -10.24
N TRP A 220 -3.63 0.68 -9.47
CA TRP A 220 -4.43 1.53 -8.61
C TRP A 220 -4.17 3.02 -8.86
N GLY A 221 -5.13 3.86 -8.47
CA GLY A 221 -5.07 5.32 -8.56
C GLY A 221 -6.05 5.91 -9.57
N HIS A 222 -7.02 5.11 -10.04
CA HIS A 222 -8.07 5.60 -10.93
C HIS A 222 -9.12 6.41 -10.14
N PRO A 223 -9.71 7.49 -10.68
CA PRO A 223 -10.70 8.30 -9.95
C PRO A 223 -11.88 7.53 -9.37
N ARG A 224 -12.27 6.38 -9.97
CA ARG A 224 -13.33 5.51 -9.46
C ARG A 224 -12.95 4.77 -8.17
N GLU A 225 -11.67 4.50 -7.97
CA GLU A 225 -11.15 3.76 -6.82
C GLU A 225 -10.95 4.67 -5.60
N CYS A 226 -10.94 6.00 -5.81
CA CYS A 226 -10.78 7.02 -4.77
C CYS A 226 -11.76 6.84 -3.59
N GLU A 227 -12.98 6.37 -3.87
CA GLU A 227 -13.97 6.12 -2.81
C GLU A 227 -13.52 5.08 -1.77
N VAL A 228 -12.64 4.13 -2.15
CA VAL A 228 -12.09 3.14 -1.23
C VAL A 228 -11.14 3.80 -0.24
N GLU A 229 -10.21 4.62 -0.74
CA GLU A 229 -9.29 5.39 0.11
C GLU A 229 -10.05 6.37 1.01
N LEU A 230 -11.07 7.05 0.48
CA LEU A 230 -11.92 7.95 1.25
C LEU A 230 -12.68 7.22 2.37
N ALA A 231 -13.21 6.02 2.11
CA ALA A 231 -13.88 5.22 3.12
C ALA A 231 -12.92 4.75 4.21
N LEU A 232 -11.72 4.28 3.84
CA LEU A 232 -10.67 3.89 4.80
C LEU A 232 -10.16 5.09 5.62
N ALA A 233 -10.02 6.26 5.00
CA ALA A 233 -9.65 7.50 5.67
C ALA A 233 -10.77 7.98 6.62
N ALA A 234 -12.05 7.83 6.23
CA ALA A 234 -13.18 8.16 7.09
C ALA A 234 -13.20 7.26 8.34
N ILE A 235 -13.00 5.95 8.18
CA ILE A 235 -12.87 5.01 9.31
C ILE A 235 -11.68 5.41 10.20
N SER A 236 -10.52 5.73 9.62
CA SER A 236 -9.35 6.18 10.36
C SER A 236 -9.63 7.43 11.20
N LYS A 237 -10.35 8.40 10.62
CA LYS A 237 -10.74 9.65 11.28
C LYS A 237 -11.74 9.41 12.41
N LEU A 238 -12.76 8.59 12.18
CA LEU A 238 -13.77 8.25 13.21
C LEU A 238 -13.14 7.55 14.41
N LEU A 239 -12.08 6.76 14.19
CA LEU A 239 -11.31 6.08 15.23
C LEU A 239 -10.18 6.93 15.83
N GLU A 240 -10.05 8.20 15.42
CA GLU A 240 -9.02 9.13 15.91
C GLU A 240 -7.58 8.58 15.74
N LEU A 241 -7.33 7.85 14.65
CA LEU A 241 -6.03 7.23 14.41
C LEU A 241 -4.99 8.26 13.97
N PRO A 242 -3.72 8.12 14.41
CA PRO A 242 -2.66 9.04 14.05
C PRO A 242 -2.37 8.98 12.55
N GLN A 243 -2.19 10.15 11.94
CA GLN A 243 -1.76 10.23 10.54
C GLN A 243 -0.34 9.66 10.39
N ALA A 244 -0.13 8.90 9.32
CA ALA A 244 1.12 8.22 9.04
C ALA A 244 1.48 8.37 7.56
N PRO A 245 2.65 8.92 7.22
CA PRO A 245 3.02 9.13 5.81
C PRO A 245 3.42 7.85 5.07
N ASN A 246 3.82 6.80 5.80
CA ASN A 246 4.27 5.53 5.24
C ASN A 246 4.22 4.42 6.29
N LEU A 247 4.44 3.18 5.83
CA LEU A 247 4.32 1.96 6.62
C LEU A 247 5.07 1.99 7.96
N GLN A 248 6.35 2.34 7.94
CA GLN A 248 7.20 2.38 9.13
C GLN A 248 6.63 3.33 10.20
N TRP A 249 6.16 4.53 9.83
CA TRP A 249 5.53 5.46 10.76
C TRP A 249 4.15 4.97 11.22
N GLY A 250 3.37 4.39 10.31
CA GLY A 250 2.07 3.82 10.63
C GLY A 250 2.18 2.76 11.71
N LEU A 251 3.03 1.76 11.50
CA LEU A 251 3.25 0.69 12.48
C LEU A 251 3.86 1.20 13.78
N ALA A 252 4.81 2.13 13.72
CA ALA A 252 5.44 2.74 14.89
C ALA A 252 4.44 3.49 15.79
N GLY A 253 3.37 4.05 15.22
CA GLY A 253 2.33 4.75 15.97
C GLY A 253 1.43 3.84 16.83
N PHE A 254 1.54 2.52 16.65
CA PHE A 254 0.71 1.52 17.34
C PHE A 254 1.52 0.55 18.20
N ILE A 255 2.70 0.94 18.69
CA ILE A 255 3.48 0.21 19.69
C ILE A 255 3.26 0.83 21.05
#